data_AF-A0A034WB59-F1
#
_entry.id   AF-A0A034WB59-F1
#
_cell.length_a   1.000
_cell.length_b   1.000
_cell.length_c   1.000
_cell.angle_alpha   90.00
_cell.angle_beta   90.00
_cell.angle_gamma   90.00
#
_symmetry.space_group_name_H-M   'P 1'
#
loop_
_entity.id
_entity.type
_entity.pdbx_description
1 polymer ?
#
loop_
_entity_poly.entity_id
_entity_poly.type
_entity_poly.pdbx_seq_one_letter_code
_entity_poly.pdbx_strand_id
1 'polypeptide(L)'
;MTSRFNLVYKYELNIGENIRTFPQFAELWNQIKNNKKLVERICDRSTTLQVLVLKCKESGRYLLVANTHLYFHPDADHIRLLQMGFAMLYIEHIYKDTITKLNLSDRRELSLLFCGDFNSIPECGIYKLMVDGNVGKECIDWISNTEEAVQNVSLSQPFQIKSACGTPPYTNFTHTFAACLDYIFYQSDCLDIHQVVPLPSEEELKSHTAIPSVVFPSDHVALVADLKFKSM
;
A
#
# COMPACT_ATOMS: atom_id res chain seq x y z
N MET A 1 -26.71 10.71 1.28
CA MET A 1 -25.91 11.21 0.13
C MET A 1 -24.55 11.61 0.64
N THR A 2 -23.46 11.31 -0.07
CA THR A 2 -22.10 11.73 0.30
C THR A 2 -21.90 13.21 -0.03
N SER A 3 -21.33 14.00 0.88
CA SER A 3 -21.21 15.47 0.71
C SER A 3 -20.06 15.90 -0.21
N ARG A 4 -18.95 15.13 -0.27
CA ARG A 4 -17.71 15.55 -0.95
C ARG A 4 -17.34 14.77 -2.21
N PHE A 5 -17.64 13.47 -2.25
CA PHE A 5 -17.18 12.59 -3.33
C PHE A 5 -18.33 11.78 -3.94
N ASN A 6 -18.26 11.56 -5.25
CA ASN A 6 -19.05 10.55 -5.95
C ASN A 6 -18.17 9.35 -6.30
N LEU A 7 -18.65 8.14 -6.03
CA LEU A 7 -18.01 6.93 -6.54
C LEU A 7 -18.21 6.84 -8.06
N VAL A 8 -17.12 6.68 -8.80
CA VAL A 8 -17.11 6.55 -10.27
C VAL A 8 -16.90 5.10 -10.66
N TYR A 9 -15.81 4.49 -10.18
CA TYR A 9 -15.47 3.10 -10.44
C TYR A 9 -15.09 2.40 -9.14
N LYS A 10 -15.39 1.10 -9.06
CA LYS A 10 -14.97 0.21 -7.98
C LYS A 10 -14.35 -1.03 -8.60
N TYR A 11 -13.18 -1.40 -8.10
CA TYR A 11 -12.45 -2.60 -8.46
C TYR A 11 -12.02 -3.33 -7.19
N GLU A 12 -11.92 -4.65 -7.31
CA GLU A 12 -11.44 -5.53 -6.25
C GLU A 12 -10.61 -6.63 -6.93
N LEU A 13 -9.45 -6.91 -6.36
CA LEU A 13 -8.53 -7.90 -6.88
C LEU A 13 -8.01 -8.76 -5.72
N ASN A 14 -8.30 -10.06 -5.74
CA ASN A 14 -7.52 -11.02 -4.98
C ASN A 14 -6.19 -11.26 -5.72
N ILE A 15 -5.07 -10.91 -5.11
CA ILE A 15 -3.75 -11.02 -5.75
C ILE A 15 -3.42 -12.49 -6.04
N GLY A 16 -3.57 -13.39 -5.07
CA GLY A 16 -3.20 -14.80 -5.19
C GLY A 16 -3.92 -15.51 -6.35
N GLU A 17 -5.22 -15.25 -6.50
CA GLU A 17 -6.07 -15.80 -7.56
C GLU A 17 -5.71 -15.27 -8.96
N ASN A 18 -5.14 -14.07 -9.04
CA ASN A 18 -4.93 -13.36 -10.31
C ASN A 18 -3.45 -13.29 -10.76
N ILE A 19 -2.49 -13.67 -9.91
CA ILE A 19 -1.04 -13.69 -10.22
C ILE A 19 -0.74 -14.39 -11.56
N ARG A 20 -1.47 -15.46 -11.88
CA ARG A 20 -1.20 -16.32 -13.05
C ARG A 20 -1.90 -15.85 -14.33
N THR A 21 -2.96 -15.06 -14.20
CA THR A 21 -3.93 -14.81 -15.28
C THR A 21 -4.00 -13.34 -15.68
N PHE A 22 -3.67 -12.41 -14.77
CA PHE A 22 -3.74 -10.99 -15.07
C PHE A 22 -2.58 -10.58 -15.99
N PRO A 23 -2.83 -10.05 -17.20
CA PRO A 23 -1.79 -9.84 -18.21
C PRO A 23 -0.62 -8.96 -17.75
N GLN A 24 -0.91 -7.91 -16.98
CA GLN A 24 0.11 -6.98 -16.47
C GLN A 24 1.05 -7.63 -15.44
N PHE A 25 0.70 -8.79 -14.90
CA PHE A 25 1.54 -9.54 -13.96
C PHE A 25 2.50 -10.50 -14.65
N ALA A 26 2.36 -10.72 -15.97
CA ALA A 26 3.06 -11.77 -16.69
C ALA A 26 4.59 -11.68 -16.56
N GLU A 27 5.16 -10.48 -16.60
CA GLU A 27 6.60 -10.28 -16.47
C GLU A 27 7.12 -10.71 -15.09
N LEU A 28 6.55 -10.15 -14.02
CA LEU A 28 6.94 -10.50 -12.65
C LEU A 28 6.64 -11.97 -12.32
N TRP A 29 5.50 -12.48 -12.77
CA TRP A 29 5.16 -13.90 -12.64
C TRP A 29 6.19 -14.81 -13.31
N ASN A 30 6.64 -14.46 -14.52
CA ASN A 30 7.65 -15.25 -15.24
C ASN A 30 8.99 -15.33 -14.50
N GLN A 31 9.33 -14.32 -13.69
CA GLN A 31 10.55 -14.32 -12.87
C GLN A 31 10.45 -15.27 -11.67
N ILE A 32 9.26 -15.43 -11.08
CA ILE A 32 9.08 -16.19 -9.83
C ILE A 32 8.47 -17.59 -10.00
N LYS A 33 7.80 -17.88 -11.13
CA LYS A 33 6.97 -19.10 -11.34
C LYS A 33 7.69 -20.44 -11.15
N ASN A 34 9.02 -20.45 -11.25
CA ASN A 34 9.82 -21.67 -11.10
C ASN A 34 10.14 -22.00 -9.62
N ASN A 35 9.97 -21.06 -8.70
CA ASN A 35 10.10 -21.31 -7.27
C ASN A 35 8.79 -21.91 -6.72
N LYS A 36 8.69 -23.25 -6.70
CA LYS A 36 7.46 -23.96 -6.35
C LYS A 36 6.92 -23.64 -4.96
N LYS A 37 7.80 -23.60 -3.94
CA LYS A 37 7.41 -23.32 -2.54
C LYS A 37 6.83 -21.92 -2.39
N LEU A 38 7.53 -20.93 -2.96
CA LEU A 38 7.06 -19.54 -3.01
C LEU A 38 5.70 -19.43 -3.72
N VAL A 39 5.59 -20.04 -4.90
CA VAL A 39 4.39 -19.98 -5.74
C VAL A 39 3.17 -20.58 -5.03
N GLU A 40 3.33 -21.72 -4.37
CA GLU A 40 2.29 -22.34 -3.56
C GLU A 40 1.85 -21.37 -2.46
N ARG A 41 2.81 -20.84 -1.68
CA ARG A 41 2.52 -19.97 -0.56
C ARG A 41 1.86 -18.65 -0.95
N ILE A 42 2.32 -17.98 -2.02
CA ILE A 42 1.79 -16.67 -2.45
C ILE A 42 0.45 -16.80 -3.17
N CYS A 43 0.23 -17.84 -3.98
CA CYS A 43 -1.04 -18.05 -4.68
C CYS A 43 -2.17 -18.43 -3.71
N ASP A 44 -1.86 -19.12 -2.62
CA ASP A 44 -2.83 -19.53 -1.61
C ASP A 44 -3.15 -18.41 -0.60
N ARG A 45 -2.74 -17.17 -0.85
CA ARG A 45 -3.13 -16.01 -0.03
C ARG A 45 -4.38 -15.34 -0.61
N SER A 46 -5.33 -15.07 0.27
CA SER A 46 -6.53 -14.27 -0.03
C SER A 46 -6.28 -12.75 0.11
N THR A 47 -5.04 -12.30 -0.08
CA THR A 47 -4.70 -10.88 0.03
C THR A 47 -5.43 -10.10 -1.07
N THR A 48 -6.30 -9.21 -0.64
CA THR A 48 -7.19 -8.44 -1.52
C THR A 48 -6.75 -6.99 -1.59
N LEU A 49 -6.67 -6.47 -2.81
CA LEU A 49 -6.52 -5.06 -3.11
C LEU A 49 -7.88 -4.47 -3.50
N GLN A 50 -8.33 -3.47 -2.76
CA GLN A 50 -9.50 -2.67 -3.10
C GLN A 50 -9.06 -1.39 -3.81
N VAL A 51 -9.73 -1.02 -4.89
CA VAL A 51 -9.46 0.24 -5.61
C VAL A 51 -10.77 0.96 -5.93
N LEU A 52 -10.86 2.23 -5.53
CA LEU A 52 -11.99 3.12 -5.81
C LEU A 52 -11.52 4.32 -6.62
N VAL A 53 -12.29 4.71 -7.64
CA VAL A 53 -12.12 6.00 -8.31
C VAL A 53 -13.24 6.92 -7.85
N LEU A 54 -12.88 8.04 -7.23
CA LEU A 54 -13.79 9.00 -6.63
C LEU A 54 -13.67 10.35 -7.34
N LYS A 55 -14.80 10.98 -7.69
CA LYS A 55 -14.83 12.35 -8.19
C LYS A 55 -15.09 13.32 -7.05
N CYS A 56 -14.18 14.25 -6.81
CA CYS A 56 -14.36 15.37 -5.90
C CYS A 56 -15.41 16.35 -6.47
N LYS A 57 -16.46 16.62 -5.72
CA LYS A 57 -17.55 17.51 -6.15
C LYS A 57 -17.11 18.96 -6.25
N GLU A 58 -16.23 19.39 -5.36
CA GLU A 58 -15.78 20.78 -5.26
C GLU A 58 -14.76 21.13 -6.35
N SER A 59 -13.72 20.31 -6.52
CA SER A 59 -12.65 20.59 -7.50
C SER A 59 -12.91 19.99 -8.88
N GLY A 60 -13.87 19.07 -9.01
CA GLY A 60 -14.09 18.29 -10.23
C GLY A 60 -13.04 17.21 -10.52
N ARG A 61 -11.93 17.19 -9.76
CA ARG A 61 -10.80 16.25 -9.91
C ARG A 61 -11.12 14.86 -9.37
N TYR A 62 -10.34 13.88 -9.78
CA TYR A 62 -10.49 12.48 -9.42
C TYR A 62 -9.41 12.01 -8.45
N LEU A 63 -9.78 11.06 -7.61
CA LEU A 63 -8.90 10.40 -6.66
C LEU A 63 -9.03 8.88 -6.85
N LEU A 64 -7.92 8.21 -7.14
CA LEU A 64 -7.83 6.76 -7.10
C LEU A 64 -7.36 6.39 -5.69
N VAL A 65 -8.23 5.75 -4.93
CA VAL A 65 -7.97 5.30 -3.56
C VAL A 65 -7.82 3.79 -3.57
N ALA A 66 -6.61 3.33 -3.29
CA ALA A 66 -6.30 1.92 -3.07
C ALA A 66 -6.25 1.61 -1.57
N ASN A 67 -6.64 0.39 -1.19
CA ASN A 67 -6.55 -0.12 0.17
C ASN A 67 -6.19 -1.61 0.17
N THR A 68 -5.31 -2.03 1.07
CA THR A 68 -4.92 -3.45 1.22
C THR A 68 -4.59 -3.81 2.66
N HIS A 69 -4.50 -5.11 2.93
CA HIS A 69 -3.89 -5.66 4.13
C HIS A 69 -2.94 -6.79 3.68
N LEU A 70 -1.63 -6.56 3.75
CA LEU A 70 -0.63 -7.52 3.24
C LEU A 70 -0.37 -8.67 4.22
N TYR A 71 0.24 -9.74 3.71
CA TYR A 71 0.44 -10.96 4.49
C TYR A 71 1.27 -10.73 5.77
N PHE A 72 0.73 -11.17 6.91
CA PHE A 72 1.24 -10.83 8.26
C PHE A 72 2.48 -11.62 8.70
N HIS A 73 2.78 -12.77 8.10
CA HIS A 73 3.71 -13.73 8.70
C HIS A 73 5.15 -13.18 8.79
N PRO A 74 5.85 -13.32 9.93
CA PRO A 74 7.12 -12.61 10.16
C PRO A 74 8.23 -12.92 9.14
N ASP A 75 8.35 -14.16 8.67
CA ASP A 75 9.38 -14.58 7.70
C ASP A 75 9.07 -14.25 6.22
N ALA A 76 8.04 -13.45 5.96
CA ALA A 76 7.42 -13.34 4.65
C ALA A 76 7.60 -11.97 3.98
N ASP A 77 8.71 -11.26 4.26
CA ASP A 77 8.99 -9.96 3.62
C ASP A 77 9.03 -10.06 2.09
N HIS A 78 9.65 -11.12 1.56
CA HIS A 78 9.69 -11.38 0.12
C HIS A 78 8.29 -11.56 -0.49
N ILE A 79 7.37 -12.21 0.23
CA ILE A 79 5.96 -12.38 -0.21
C ILE A 79 5.24 -11.03 -0.17
N ARG A 80 5.36 -10.28 0.94
CA ARG A 80 4.76 -8.94 1.06
C ARG A 80 5.26 -8.02 -0.05
N LEU A 81 6.56 -8.05 -0.35
CA LEU A 81 7.16 -7.24 -1.40
C LEU A 81 6.65 -7.63 -2.80
N LEU A 82 6.50 -8.92 -3.10
CA LEU A 82 5.87 -9.39 -4.34
C LEU A 82 4.39 -8.98 -4.42
N GLN A 83 3.62 -9.15 -3.33
CA GLN A 83 2.23 -8.71 -3.25
C GLN A 83 2.12 -7.22 -3.54
N MET A 84 3.02 -6.41 -2.98
CA MET A 84 3.08 -4.98 -3.24
C MET A 84 3.43 -4.67 -4.69
N GLY A 85 4.38 -5.40 -5.29
CA GLY A 85 4.71 -5.30 -6.71
C GLY A 85 3.51 -5.57 -7.62
N PHE A 86 2.80 -6.68 -7.40
CA PHE A 86 1.56 -6.99 -8.13
C PHE A 86 0.48 -5.93 -7.90
N ALA A 87 0.32 -5.44 -6.66
CA ALA A 87 -0.62 -4.37 -6.35
C ALA A 87 -0.31 -3.09 -7.15
N MET A 88 0.95 -2.68 -7.22
CA MET A 88 1.35 -1.48 -7.97
C MET A 88 1.18 -1.64 -9.48
N LEU A 89 1.46 -2.82 -10.05
CA LEU A 89 1.18 -3.12 -11.46
C LEU A 89 -0.32 -3.00 -11.78
N TYR A 90 -1.18 -3.47 -10.86
CA TYR A 90 -2.63 -3.34 -11.01
C TYR A 90 -3.09 -1.89 -10.88
N ILE A 91 -2.62 -1.17 -9.87
CA ILE A 91 -2.94 0.25 -9.66
C ILE A 91 -2.52 1.08 -10.87
N GLU A 92 -1.31 0.87 -11.40
CA GLU A 92 -0.85 1.56 -12.60
C GLU A 92 -1.75 1.28 -13.81
N HIS A 93 -2.18 0.03 -13.99
CA HIS A 93 -3.12 -0.34 -15.03
C HIS A 93 -4.46 0.41 -14.88
N ILE A 94 -5.07 0.38 -13.69
CA ILE A 94 -6.34 1.07 -13.43
C ILE A 94 -6.18 2.58 -13.55
N TYR A 95 -5.05 3.15 -13.13
CA TYR A 95 -4.76 4.58 -13.27
C TYR A 95 -4.74 5.01 -14.74
N LYS A 96 -4.03 4.26 -15.60
CA LYS A 96 -3.97 4.50 -17.05
C LYS A 96 -5.34 4.33 -17.72
N ASP A 97 -6.04 3.24 -17.39
CA ASP A 97 -7.39 2.96 -17.89
C ASP A 97 -8.39 4.07 -17.50
N THR A 98 -8.29 4.58 -16.27
CA THR A 98 -9.13 5.68 -15.77
C THR A 98 -8.89 6.98 -16.54
N ILE A 99 -7.62 7.33 -16.81
CA ILE A 99 -7.27 8.49 -17.63
C ILE A 99 -7.92 8.40 -19.01
N THR A 100 -7.82 7.23 -19.65
CA THR A 100 -8.41 7.01 -20.98
C THR A 100 -9.95 7.07 -20.94
N LYS A 101 -10.59 6.37 -20.00
CA LYS A 101 -12.07 6.30 -19.90
C LYS A 101 -12.71 7.65 -19.59
N LEU A 102 -12.04 8.46 -18.77
CA LEU A 102 -12.54 9.79 -18.38
C LEU A 102 -12.02 10.91 -19.28
N ASN A 103 -11.20 10.58 -20.29
CA ASN A 103 -10.58 11.52 -21.22
C ASN A 103 -9.83 12.67 -20.50
N LEU A 104 -9.03 12.31 -19.49
CA LEU A 104 -8.26 13.27 -18.70
C LEU A 104 -7.02 13.71 -19.48
N SER A 105 -6.75 15.00 -19.48
CA SER A 105 -5.70 15.63 -20.29
C SER A 105 -4.51 16.10 -19.47
N ASP A 106 -4.72 16.50 -18.21
CA ASP A 106 -3.66 16.81 -17.25
C ASP A 106 -3.51 15.66 -16.26
N ARG A 107 -2.27 15.19 -16.08
CA ARG A 107 -1.91 14.14 -15.11
C ARG A 107 -2.34 14.47 -13.67
N ARG A 108 -2.56 15.75 -13.34
CA ARG A 108 -3.01 16.22 -12.03
C ARG A 108 -4.52 16.06 -11.83
N GLU A 109 -5.29 15.78 -12.88
CA GLU A 109 -6.73 15.54 -12.77
C GLU A 109 -7.07 14.24 -12.03
N LEU A 110 -6.15 13.27 -12.03
CA LEU A 110 -6.23 12.05 -11.23
C LEU A 110 -5.09 12.05 -10.21
N SER A 111 -5.35 11.61 -8.98
CA SER A 111 -4.32 11.52 -7.93
C SER A 111 -4.46 10.20 -7.19
N LEU A 112 -3.34 9.58 -6.83
CA LEU A 112 -3.30 8.31 -6.12
C LEU A 112 -3.19 8.51 -4.59
N LEU A 113 -4.05 7.82 -3.85
CA LEU A 113 -3.87 7.46 -2.44
C LEU A 113 -3.81 5.94 -2.32
N PHE A 114 -2.90 5.41 -1.51
CA PHE A 114 -2.82 4.00 -1.19
C PHE A 114 -2.67 3.83 0.33
N CYS A 115 -3.74 3.39 0.97
CA CYS A 115 -3.80 3.12 2.40
C CYS A 115 -3.62 1.61 2.67
N GLY A 116 -3.30 1.27 3.91
CA GLY A 116 -3.39 -0.12 4.36
C GLY A 116 -2.53 -0.43 5.56
N ASP A 117 -2.72 -1.64 6.05
CA ASP A 117 -1.75 -2.34 6.88
C ASP A 117 -0.82 -3.14 5.95
N PHE A 118 0.43 -2.72 5.88
CA PHE A 118 1.39 -3.33 4.98
C PHE A 118 2.19 -4.44 5.67
N ASN A 119 1.99 -4.66 6.98
CA ASN A 119 2.78 -5.59 7.80
C ASN A 119 4.28 -5.47 7.55
N SER A 120 4.77 -4.24 7.32
CA SER A 120 6.14 -3.97 6.89
C SER A 120 6.64 -2.67 7.51
N ILE A 121 7.83 -2.74 8.12
CA ILE A 121 8.47 -1.60 8.79
C ILE A 121 9.20 -0.69 7.77
N PRO A 122 9.54 0.56 8.13
CA PRO A 122 10.15 1.51 7.21
C PRO A 122 11.49 1.06 6.60
N GLU A 123 12.21 0.17 7.25
CA GLU A 123 13.51 -0.36 6.80
C GLU A 123 13.37 -1.40 5.67
N CYS A 124 12.19 -2.01 5.53
CA CYS A 124 11.87 -3.05 4.55
C CYS A 124 11.71 -2.50 3.12
N GLY A 125 11.73 -3.41 2.16
CA GLY A 125 11.65 -3.14 0.73
C GLY A 125 10.36 -2.49 0.27
N ILE A 126 9.23 -2.66 0.99
CA ILE A 126 7.96 -2.00 0.62
C ILE A 126 8.09 -0.48 0.72
N TYR A 127 8.64 0.02 1.84
CA TYR A 127 8.78 1.45 2.04
C TYR A 127 9.74 2.06 1.00
N LYS A 128 10.83 1.36 0.67
CA LYS A 128 11.77 1.73 -0.41
C LYS A 128 11.10 1.76 -1.78
N LEU A 129 10.37 0.69 -2.15
CA LEU A 129 9.62 0.64 -3.41
C LEU A 129 8.66 1.84 -3.53
N MET A 130 7.96 2.16 -2.45
CA MET A 130 7.00 3.27 -2.47
C MET A 130 7.72 4.62 -2.51
N VAL A 131 8.61 4.93 -1.56
CA VAL A 131 9.18 6.27 -1.41
C VAL A 131 10.33 6.55 -2.39
N ASP A 132 11.21 5.57 -2.62
CA ASP A 132 12.33 5.70 -3.56
C ASP A 132 11.93 5.32 -5.01
N GLY A 133 10.71 4.79 -5.18
CA GLY A 133 10.14 4.40 -6.47
C GLY A 133 10.67 3.08 -7.03
N ASN A 134 11.62 2.44 -6.35
CA ASN A 134 12.24 1.19 -6.80
C ASN A 134 12.85 0.39 -5.66
N VAL A 135 12.97 -0.91 -5.87
CA VAL A 135 13.72 -1.84 -5.02
C VAL A 135 14.45 -2.84 -5.92
N GLY A 136 15.77 -2.91 -5.75
CA GLY A 136 16.61 -3.77 -6.59
C GLY A 136 16.72 -5.20 -6.09
N LYS A 137 17.44 -6.02 -6.86
CA LYS A 137 17.69 -7.45 -6.62
C LYS A 137 18.52 -7.74 -5.36
N GLU A 138 19.22 -6.74 -4.87
CA GLU A 138 20.05 -6.77 -3.66
C GLU A 138 19.27 -6.52 -2.36
N CYS A 139 17.95 -6.32 -2.44
CA CYS A 139 17.12 -6.16 -1.25
C CYS A 139 17.15 -7.43 -0.39
N ILE A 140 17.47 -7.26 0.90
CA ILE A 140 17.57 -8.37 1.86
C ILE A 140 16.22 -9.07 2.09
N ASP A 141 15.11 -8.35 1.91
CA ASP A 141 13.76 -8.89 2.05
C ASP A 141 13.52 -10.08 1.13
N TRP A 142 14.15 -10.11 -0.06
CA TRP A 142 14.04 -11.20 -1.03
C TRP A 142 14.50 -12.56 -0.49
N ILE A 143 15.30 -12.57 0.58
CA ILE A 143 15.82 -13.79 1.21
C ILE A 143 15.32 -13.97 2.65
N SER A 144 14.23 -13.30 3.04
CA SER A 144 13.61 -13.41 4.38
C SER A 144 13.20 -14.84 4.75
N ASN A 145 12.94 -15.70 3.76
CA ASN A 145 12.87 -17.14 3.92
C ASN A 145 13.79 -17.80 2.87
N THR A 146 14.75 -18.62 3.32
CA THR A 146 15.76 -19.23 2.44
C THR A 146 15.20 -20.28 1.48
N GLU A 147 14.10 -20.93 1.83
CA GLU A 147 13.46 -21.94 0.97
C GLU A 147 12.58 -21.32 -0.13
N GLU A 148 12.16 -20.07 0.08
CA GLU A 148 11.26 -19.30 -0.79
C GLU A 148 11.97 -18.10 -1.44
N ALA A 149 13.29 -18.02 -1.26
CA ALA A 149 14.12 -16.89 -1.69
C ALA A 149 13.89 -16.52 -3.17
N VAL A 150 13.79 -15.21 -3.40
CA VAL A 150 13.60 -14.61 -4.72
C VAL A 150 14.96 -14.09 -5.20
N GLN A 151 15.29 -14.34 -6.47
CA GLN A 151 16.55 -13.89 -7.06
C GLN A 151 16.30 -13.16 -8.37
N ASN A 152 17.14 -12.16 -8.66
CA ASN A 152 17.10 -11.39 -9.91
C ASN A 152 15.76 -10.69 -10.18
N VAL A 153 15.01 -10.37 -9.13
CA VAL A 153 13.79 -9.56 -9.21
C VAL A 153 14.10 -8.15 -8.73
N SER A 154 13.67 -7.17 -9.52
CA SER A 154 13.59 -5.78 -9.10
C SER A 154 12.17 -5.29 -9.33
N LEU A 155 11.68 -4.42 -8.47
CA LEU A 155 10.37 -3.77 -8.64
C LEU A 155 10.56 -2.27 -8.76
N SER A 156 9.67 -1.63 -9.50
CA SER A 156 9.58 -0.17 -9.58
C SER A 156 8.13 0.26 -9.74
N GLN A 157 7.87 1.53 -9.44
CA GLN A 157 6.56 2.15 -9.60
C GLN A 157 6.71 3.60 -10.14
N PRO A 158 5.75 4.11 -10.93
CA PRO A 158 5.94 5.35 -11.70
C PRO A 158 5.54 6.66 -10.98
N PHE A 159 4.95 6.57 -9.79
CA PHE A 159 4.38 7.69 -9.04
C PHE A 159 5.38 8.30 -8.04
N GLN A 160 5.31 9.61 -7.81
CA GLN A 160 6.10 10.26 -6.75
C GLN A 160 5.39 10.10 -5.40
N ILE A 161 5.65 9.01 -4.68
CA ILE A 161 4.95 8.70 -3.44
C ILE A 161 5.69 9.20 -2.21
N LYS A 162 4.92 9.65 -1.20
CA LYS A 162 5.37 9.86 0.17
C LYS A 162 4.38 9.25 1.17
N SER A 163 4.81 8.99 2.40
CA SER A 163 3.91 8.64 3.51
C SER A 163 3.35 9.92 4.15
N ALA A 164 2.02 10.05 4.21
CA ALA A 164 1.37 11.24 4.74
C ALA A 164 1.64 11.45 6.25
N CYS A 165 1.72 10.34 7.01
CA CYS A 165 2.01 10.38 8.45
C CYS A 165 3.49 10.12 8.76
N GLY A 166 4.36 10.10 7.74
CA GLY A 166 5.79 9.78 7.90
C GLY A 166 6.01 8.32 8.33
N THR A 167 6.95 8.13 9.26
CA THR A 167 7.34 6.84 9.85
C THR A 167 7.24 6.95 11.37
N PRO A 168 6.03 6.98 11.95
CA PRO A 168 5.87 7.03 13.40
C PRO A 168 6.57 5.83 14.05
N PRO A 169 6.95 5.89 15.35
CA PRO A 169 7.59 4.75 16.00
C PRO A 169 6.71 3.49 16.04
N TYR A 170 5.40 3.68 16.11
CA TYR A 170 4.41 2.61 16.15
C TYR A 170 3.11 3.05 15.48
N THR A 171 2.49 2.09 14.80
CA THR A 171 1.07 2.12 14.41
C THR A 171 0.37 0.88 14.90
N ASN A 172 1.09 -0.21 15.17
CA ASN A 172 0.66 -1.35 15.97
C ASN A 172 1.42 -1.34 17.31
N PHE A 173 0.73 -1.59 18.43
CA PHE A 173 1.34 -1.60 19.77
C PHE A 173 0.72 -2.67 20.69
N THR A 174 1.32 -3.85 20.72
CA THR A 174 0.91 -4.98 21.57
C THR A 174 1.93 -5.23 22.69
N HIS A 175 1.61 -6.17 23.58
CA HIS A 175 2.50 -6.56 24.69
C HIS A 175 3.90 -7.03 24.25
N THR A 176 4.00 -7.68 23.09
CA THR A 176 5.21 -8.36 22.63
C THR A 176 5.81 -7.74 21.37
N PHE A 177 5.11 -6.81 20.74
CA PHE A 177 5.49 -6.23 19.46
C PHE A 177 4.92 -4.83 19.31
N ALA A 178 5.75 -3.87 18.91
CA ALA A 178 5.33 -2.52 18.56
C ALA A 178 6.16 -2.03 17.38
N ALA A 179 5.50 -1.60 16.30
CA ALA A 179 6.16 -1.13 15.09
C ALA A 179 5.22 -0.30 14.20
N CYS A 180 5.80 0.42 13.24
CA CYS A 180 5.08 1.09 12.17
C CYS A 180 4.78 0.10 11.05
N LEU A 181 3.52 -0.28 10.89
CA LEU A 181 3.05 -1.22 9.86
C LEU A 181 2.08 -0.56 8.87
N ASP A 182 1.43 0.52 9.30
CA ASP A 182 0.36 1.18 8.58
C ASP A 182 0.88 2.44 7.89
N TYR A 183 0.40 2.69 6.66
CA TYR A 183 0.77 3.89 5.91
C TYR A 183 -0.42 4.47 5.15
N ILE A 184 -0.40 5.79 4.98
CA ILE A 184 -1.20 6.50 3.98
C ILE A 184 -0.22 7.01 2.94
N PHE A 185 0.03 6.21 1.90
CA PHE A 185 0.86 6.63 0.78
C PHE A 185 0.07 7.54 -0.15
N TYR A 186 0.69 8.64 -0.59
CA TYR A 186 0.04 9.61 -1.46
C TYR A 186 0.97 10.09 -2.57
N GLN A 187 0.38 10.40 -3.73
CA GLN A 187 1.09 10.98 -4.85
C GLN A 187 1.43 12.46 -4.59
N SER A 188 2.67 12.68 -4.18
CA SER A 188 3.20 13.94 -3.67
C SER A 188 3.42 15.02 -4.73
N ASP A 189 3.41 14.70 -6.02
CA ASP A 189 3.38 15.70 -7.09
C ASP A 189 1.97 16.19 -7.44
N CYS A 190 0.92 15.54 -6.91
CA CYS A 190 -0.49 15.91 -7.13
C CYS A 190 -1.23 16.39 -5.88
N LEU A 191 -0.78 15.97 -4.69
CA LEU A 191 -1.40 16.28 -3.40
C LEU A 191 -0.36 16.90 -2.45
N ASP A 192 -0.81 17.78 -1.58
CA ASP A 192 -0.07 18.31 -0.43
C ASP A 192 -0.71 17.83 0.87
N ILE A 193 0.12 17.62 1.89
CA ILE A 193 -0.35 17.43 3.26
C ILE A 193 -0.69 18.82 3.82
N HIS A 194 -1.90 18.97 4.33
CA HIS A 194 -2.32 20.17 5.07
C HIS A 194 -1.99 20.04 6.56
N GLN A 195 -2.36 18.91 7.16
CA GLN A 195 -2.04 18.56 8.55
C GLN A 195 -2.11 17.06 8.77
N VAL A 196 -1.49 16.61 9.86
CA VAL A 196 -1.52 15.22 10.35
C VAL A 196 -1.99 15.27 11.80
N VAL A 197 -2.95 14.42 12.16
CA VAL A 197 -3.36 14.30 13.56
C VAL A 197 -2.26 13.53 14.31
N PRO A 198 -1.73 14.06 15.42
CA PRO A 198 -0.74 13.36 16.23
C PRO A 198 -1.25 12.00 16.70
N LEU A 199 -0.39 10.98 16.65
CA LEU A 199 -0.68 9.68 17.26
C LEU A 199 -0.68 9.83 18.80
N PRO A 200 -1.37 8.92 19.52
CA PRO A 200 -1.25 8.82 20.97
C PRO A 200 0.22 8.63 21.38
N SER A 201 0.58 9.19 22.53
CA SER A 201 1.89 9.01 23.13
C SER A 201 2.10 7.58 23.63
N GLU A 202 3.35 7.20 23.81
CA GLU A 202 3.70 5.86 24.32
C GLU A 202 3.15 5.63 25.73
N GLU A 203 3.10 6.69 26.55
CA GLU A 203 2.51 6.65 27.90
C GLU A 203 1.01 6.33 27.85
N GLU A 204 0.27 6.93 26.90
CA GLU A 204 -1.15 6.63 26.69
C GLU A 204 -1.34 5.17 26.25
N LEU A 205 -0.54 4.68 25.30
CA LEU A 205 -0.61 3.30 24.82
C LEU A 205 -0.24 2.27 25.89
N LYS A 206 0.69 2.62 26.80
CA LYS A 206 1.13 1.77 27.91
C LYS A 206 0.27 1.90 29.18
N SER A 207 -0.69 2.82 29.22
CA SER A 207 -1.55 3.04 30.40
C SER A 207 -2.23 1.76 30.91
N HIS A 208 -2.50 0.82 30.01
CA HIS A 208 -3.05 -0.52 30.29
C HIS A 208 -2.10 -1.63 29.80
N THR A 209 -0.78 -1.39 29.86
CA THR A 209 0.32 -2.22 29.34
C THR A 209 0.51 -2.16 27.82
N ALA A 210 -0.56 -2.33 27.04
CA ALA A 210 -0.57 -2.25 25.58
C ALA A 210 -1.99 -1.99 25.04
N ILE A 211 -2.17 -1.98 23.71
CA ILE A 211 -3.47 -1.91 23.05
C ILE A 211 -3.80 -3.23 22.32
N PRO A 212 -5.10 -3.62 22.19
CA PRO A 212 -6.29 -2.91 22.65
C PRO A 212 -6.41 -2.85 24.18
N SER A 213 -7.21 -1.91 24.67
CA SER A 213 -7.51 -1.71 26.08
C SER A 213 -8.93 -1.15 26.26
N VAL A 214 -9.32 -0.85 27.50
CA VAL A 214 -10.61 -0.21 27.79
C VAL A 214 -10.79 1.17 27.14
N VAL A 215 -9.70 1.82 26.72
CA VAL A 215 -9.71 3.13 26.04
C VAL A 215 -9.26 3.07 24.57
N PHE A 216 -8.69 1.94 24.13
CA PHE A 216 -8.25 1.73 22.74
C PHE A 216 -8.90 0.47 22.14
N PRO A 217 -9.76 0.58 21.11
CA PRO A 217 -10.56 -0.55 20.62
C PRO A 217 -9.84 -1.49 19.64
N SER A 218 -8.58 -1.22 19.31
CA SER A 218 -7.74 -2.01 18.39
C SER A 218 -6.31 -2.04 18.91
N ASP A 219 -5.54 -3.04 18.47
CA ASP A 219 -4.09 -3.13 18.57
C ASP A 219 -3.34 -2.18 17.62
N HIS A 220 -4.05 -1.57 16.66
CA HIS A 220 -3.55 -0.52 15.78
C HIS A 220 -4.08 0.87 16.15
N VAL A 221 -3.30 1.89 15.80
CA VAL A 221 -3.64 3.31 15.91
C VAL A 221 -4.04 3.83 14.54
N ALA A 222 -5.18 4.51 14.46
CA ALA A 222 -5.64 5.11 13.22
C ALA A 222 -4.71 6.24 12.76
N LEU A 223 -4.28 6.16 11.50
CA LEU A 223 -3.60 7.26 10.82
C LEU A 223 -4.63 8.24 10.26
N VAL A 224 -4.45 9.54 10.54
CA VAL A 224 -5.37 10.59 10.09
C VAL A 224 -4.57 11.76 9.54
N ALA A 225 -4.84 12.13 8.29
CA ALA A 225 -4.21 13.26 7.62
C ALA A 225 -5.22 14.01 6.75
N ASP A 226 -5.10 15.33 6.74
CA ASP A 226 -5.81 16.19 5.79
C ASP A 226 -4.91 16.43 4.59
N LEU A 227 -5.39 16.09 3.40
CA LEU A 227 -4.71 16.34 2.14
C LEU A 227 -5.49 17.36 1.30
N LYS A 228 -4.74 18.18 0.56
CA LYS A 228 -5.28 19.09 -0.45
C LYS A 228 -4.72 18.76 -1.82
N PHE A 229 -5.53 18.96 -2.84
CA PHE A 229 -5.06 18.95 -4.21
C PHE A 229 -4.07 20.11 -4.44
N LYS A 230 -2.93 19.82 -5.06
CA LYS A 230 -1.99 20.86 -5.52
C LYS A 230 -2.63 21.75 -6.58
N SER A 231 -2.27 23.03 -6.63
CA SER A 231 -2.74 23.93 -7.69
C SER A 231 -2.31 23.42 -9.07
N MET A 232 -3.18 23.63 -10.06
CA MET A 232 -2.83 23.45 -11.47
C MET A 232 -1.88 24.55 -11.95
#